data_AF-A0A7J7XNH7-F1
#
_entry.id   AF-A0A7J7XNH7-F1
#
_cell.length_a   1.000
_cell.length_b   1.000
_cell.length_c   1.000
_cell.angle_alpha   90.00
_cell.angle_beta   90.00
_cell.angle_gamma   90.00
#
_symmetry.space_group_name_H-M   'P 1'
#
loop_
_entity.id
_entity.type
_entity.pdbx_description
1 polymer ?
#
loop_
_entity_poly.entity_id
_entity_poly.type
_entity_poly.pdbx_seq_one_letter_code
_entity_poly.pdbx_strand_id
1 'polypeptide(L)'
;MLDNQKLVPQSHVPPVIVLENHGARWVPKDKNLVMWRDWEESRQMVGALLEGRAYQHLVDFDCHLDDIRQDWTNQQLNTRITQWVGPSNGNV
;
A
#
# COMPACT_ATOMS: atom_id res chain seq x y z
N MET A 1 -7.27 -8.94 -4.62
CA MET A 1 -6.26 -9.12 -5.69
C MET A 1 -5.69 -7.77 -6.07
N LEU A 2 -4.41 -7.71 -6.39
CA LEU A 2 -3.71 -6.49 -6.83
C LEU A 2 -3.50 -6.53 -8.34
N ASP A 3 -3.83 -5.45 -9.03
CA ASP A 3 -3.51 -5.23 -10.43
C ASP A 3 -2.15 -4.53 -10.53
N ASN A 4 -1.09 -5.34 -10.59
CA ASN A 4 0.28 -4.84 -10.57
C ASN A 4 0.63 -3.97 -11.79
N GLN A 5 -0.11 -4.09 -12.89
CA GLN A 5 0.08 -3.25 -14.08
C GLN A 5 -0.37 -1.81 -13.83
N LYS A 6 -1.26 -1.60 -12.84
CA LYS A 6 -1.74 -0.29 -12.42
C LYS A 6 -1.00 0.28 -11.20
N LEU A 7 0.04 -0.41 -10.72
CA LEU A 7 0.94 0.10 -9.68
C LEU A 7 1.95 1.09 -10.28
N VAL A 8 1.45 2.06 -11.04
CA VAL A 8 2.22 3.16 -11.64
C VAL A 8 1.74 4.48 -11.04
N PRO A 9 2.61 5.49 -10.86
CA PRO A 9 2.25 6.75 -10.22
C PRO A 9 1.05 7.47 -10.86
N GLN A 10 0.81 7.25 -12.15
CA GLN A 10 -0.22 7.92 -12.93
C GLN A 10 -1.59 7.22 -12.93
N SER A 11 -1.78 6.10 -12.21
CA SER A 11 -3.10 5.47 -12.14
C SER A 11 -4.09 6.36 -11.38
N HIS A 12 -5.25 6.63 -11.98
CA HIS A 12 -6.33 7.40 -11.34
C HIS A 12 -7.34 6.51 -10.60
N VAL A 13 -7.21 5.19 -10.70
CA VAL A 13 -8.09 4.22 -10.04
C VAL A 13 -7.30 3.34 -9.08
N PRO A 14 -7.89 2.93 -7.94
CA PRO A 14 -7.26 1.99 -7.03
C PRO A 14 -6.90 0.67 -7.74
N PRO A 15 -5.65 0.20 -7.66
CA PRO A 15 -5.21 -1.02 -8.34
C PRO A 15 -5.63 -2.30 -7.59
N VAL A 16 -6.74 -2.28 -6.84
CA VAL A 16 -7.16 -3.38 -5.96
C VAL A 16 -8.56 -3.85 -6.34
N ILE A 17 -8.71 -5.17 -6.45
CA ILE A 17 -10.00 -5.85 -6.54
C ILE A 17 -10.28 -6.49 -5.19
N VAL A 18 -11.30 -5.99 -4.51
CA VAL A 18 -11.80 -6.57 -3.25
C VAL A 18 -12.74 -7.71 -3.59
N LEU A 19 -12.52 -8.87 -2.97
CA LEU A 19 -13.41 -10.02 -3.09
C LEU A 19 -14.07 -10.28 -1.76
N GLU A 20 -15.31 -10.74 -1.80
CA GLU A 20 -16.05 -11.22 -0.63
C GLU A 20 -16.39 -12.70 -0.78
N ASN A 21 -16.48 -13.40 0.34
CA ASN A 21 -16.73 -14.84 0.34
C ASN A 21 -18.23 -15.13 0.38
N HIS A 22 -18.73 -15.75 -0.67
CA HIS A 22 -20.09 -16.27 -0.77
C HIS A 22 -20.04 -17.81 -0.68
N GLY A 23 -19.88 -18.32 0.54
CA GLY A 23 -19.76 -19.75 0.84
C GLY A 23 -18.39 -20.32 0.50
N ALA A 24 -18.29 -21.02 -0.64
CA ALA A 24 -17.06 -21.63 -1.14
C ALA A 24 -16.47 -20.88 -2.35
N ARG A 25 -16.96 -19.67 -2.64
CA ARG A 25 -16.56 -18.87 -3.80
C ARG A 25 -16.19 -17.46 -3.38
N TRP A 26 -15.08 -16.97 -3.93
CA TRP A 26 -14.72 -15.56 -3.87
C TRP A 26 -15.32 -14.82 -5.05
N VAL A 27 -16.14 -13.82 -4.78
CA VAL A 27 -16.77 -12.97 -5.82
C VAL A 27 -16.31 -11.52 -5.66
N PRO A 28 -16.15 -10.76 -6.76
CA PRO A 28 -15.82 -9.35 -6.66
C PRO A 28 -16.89 -8.60 -5.87
N LYS A 29 -16.47 -7.83 -4.88
CA LYS A 29 -17.35 -6.95 -4.13
C LYS A 29 -17.82 -5.79 -5.01
N ASP A 30 -19.05 -5.33 -4.81
CA ASP A 30 -19.54 -4.10 -5.45
C ASP A 30 -18.59 -2.93 -5.13
N LYS A 31 -18.13 -2.24 -6.18
CA LYS A 31 -17.21 -1.10 -6.07
C LYS A 31 -17.78 0.04 -5.23
N ASN A 32 -19.11 0.22 -5.22
CA ASN A 32 -19.77 1.24 -4.40
C ASN A 32 -19.69 0.94 -2.90
N LEU A 33 -19.40 -0.30 -2.53
CA LEU A 33 -19.23 -0.75 -1.15
C LEU A 33 -17.76 -0.84 -0.72
N VAL A 34 -16.83 -0.41 -1.60
CA VAL A 34 -15.40 -0.34 -1.32
C VAL A 34 -15.02 1.12 -1.12
N MET A 35 -14.87 1.51 0.15
CA MET A 35 -14.47 2.86 0.53
C MET A 35 -12.98 2.93 0.85
N TRP A 36 -12.36 4.03 0.45
CA TRP A 36 -10.98 4.37 0.77
C TRP A 36 -11.01 5.55 1.72
N ARG A 37 -10.23 5.53 2.80
CA ARG A 37 -10.14 6.68 3.73
C ARG A 37 -9.58 7.90 3.00
N ASP A 38 -8.35 7.80 2.53
CA ASP A 38 -7.63 8.90 1.88
C ASP A 38 -6.95 8.40 0.60
N TRP A 39 -7.75 8.12 -0.44
CA TRP A 39 -7.25 7.55 -1.70
C TRP A 39 -6.16 8.41 -2.34
N GLU A 40 -6.39 9.72 -2.44
CA GLU A 40 -5.48 10.64 -3.11
C GLU A 40 -4.15 10.76 -2.36
N GLU A 41 -4.20 10.90 -1.03
CA GLU A 41 -2.99 10.95 -0.19
C GLU A 41 -2.21 9.64 -0.24
N SER A 42 -2.90 8.50 -0.13
CA SER A 42 -2.29 7.17 -0.24
C SER A 42 -1.60 6.99 -1.59
N ARG A 43 -2.22 7.47 -2.67
CA ARG A 43 -1.65 7.42 -4.02
C ARG A 43 -0.38 8.27 -4.13
N GLN A 44 -0.41 9.52 -3.64
CA GLN A 44 0.74 10.42 -3.67
C GLN A 44 1.92 9.86 -2.85
N MET A 45 1.64 9.33 -1.66
CA MET A 45 2.64 8.71 -0.80
C MET A 45 3.28 7.49 -1.49
N VAL A 46 2.49 6.59 -2.07
CA VAL A 46 3.01 5.43 -2.83
C VAL A 46 3.86 5.90 -4.01
N GLY A 47 3.43 6.95 -4.72
CA GLY A 47 4.22 7.58 -5.79
C GLY A 47 5.60 8.02 -5.31
N ALA A 48 5.66 8.79 -4.21
CA ALA A 48 6.91 9.25 -3.61
C ALA A 48 7.82 8.09 -3.15
N LEU A 49 7.24 7.03 -2.57
CA LEU A 49 7.97 5.83 -2.17
C LEU A 49 8.56 5.07 -3.38
N LEU A 50 7.82 4.99 -4.49
CA LEU A 50 8.29 4.36 -5.72
C LEU A 50 9.42 5.18 -6.37
N GLU A 51 9.27 6.50 -6.47
CA GLU A 51 10.30 7.40 -6.98
C GLU A 51 11.58 7.33 -6.14
N GLY A 52 11.45 7.31 -4.82
CA GLY A 52 12.54 7.14 -3.86
C GLY A 52 13.10 5.71 -3.77
N ARG A 53 12.61 4.77 -4.59
CA ARG A 53 12.99 3.35 -4.59
C ARG A 53 12.91 2.68 -3.22
N ALA A 54 11.95 3.11 -2.39
CA ALA A 54 11.75 2.56 -1.05
C ALA A 54 11.46 1.06 -1.06
N TYR A 55 10.91 0.53 -2.17
CA TYR A 55 10.68 -0.90 -2.37
C TYR A 55 11.95 -1.76 -2.30
N GLN A 56 13.15 -1.19 -2.52
CA GLN A 56 14.41 -1.91 -2.34
C GLN A 56 14.74 -2.24 -0.87
N HIS A 57 14.07 -1.55 0.06
CA HIS A 57 14.23 -1.73 1.50
C HIS A 57 13.04 -2.48 2.11
N LEU A 58 12.08 -2.92 1.29
CA LEU A 58 10.95 -3.72 1.74
C LEU A 58 11.44 -5.16 1.97
N VAL A 59 11.28 -5.65 3.19
CA VAL A 59 11.61 -7.02 3.58
C VAL A 59 10.32 -7.80 3.68
N ASP A 60 10.19 -8.85 2.87
CA ASP A 60 9.13 -9.84 3.01
C ASP A 60 9.60 -11.05 3.83
N PHE A 61 8.74 -12.06 3.94
CA PHE A 61 9.06 -13.24 4.75
C PHE A 61 10.13 -14.12 4.08
N ASP A 62 10.21 -14.14 2.75
CA ASP A 62 11.23 -14.90 2.02
C ASP A 62 12.63 -14.31 2.30
N CYS A 63 12.76 -12.97 2.25
CA CYS A 63 13.99 -12.28 2.65
C CYS A 63 14.41 -12.56 4.10
N HIS A 64 13.43 -12.65 5.00
CA HIS A 64 13.68 -12.99 6.41
C HIS A 64 14.08 -14.45 6.62
N LEU A 65 13.56 -15.38 5.81
CA LEU A 65 14.00 -16.77 5.85
C LEU A 65 15.43 -16.94 5.31
N ASP A 66 15.83 -16.12 4.34
CA ASP A 66 17.21 -16.08 3.85
C ASP A 66 18.18 -15.50 4.90
N ASP A 67 17.78 -14.45 5.62
CA ASP A 67 18.52 -13.88 6.75
C ASP A 67 17.57 -13.42 7.86
N ILE A 68 17.54 -14.19 8.97
CA ILE A 68 16.65 -13.95 10.12
C ILE A 68 16.86 -12.60 10.83
N ARG A 69 17.92 -11.85 10.48
CA ARG A 69 18.14 -10.49 10.99
C ARG A 69 17.35 -9.43 10.22
N GLN A 70 16.85 -9.77 9.03
CA GLN A 70 16.05 -8.86 8.21
C GLN A 70 14.68 -8.64 8.87
N ASP A 71 14.29 -7.39 9.08
CA ASP A 71 13.04 -7.04 9.77
C ASP A 71 11.82 -7.07 8.81
N TRP A 72 11.13 -8.20 8.74
CA TRP A 72 9.90 -8.35 7.96
C TRP A 72 8.73 -7.48 8.47
N THR A 73 8.84 -6.87 9.65
CA THR A 73 7.83 -5.91 10.15
C THR A 73 7.99 -4.52 9.54
N ASN A 74 9.11 -4.25 8.86
CA ASN A 74 9.38 -3.04 8.10
C ASN A 74 9.26 -1.73 8.92
N GLN A 75 9.73 -1.70 10.18
CA GLN A 75 9.54 -0.56 11.09
C GLN A 75 10.04 0.78 10.53
N GLN A 76 11.15 0.75 9.78
CA GLN A 76 11.71 1.95 9.17
C GLN A 76 10.76 2.55 8.12
N LEU A 77 10.15 1.73 7.27
CA LEU A 77 9.17 2.18 6.27
C LEU A 77 7.89 2.66 6.96
N ASN A 78 7.41 1.96 7.98
CA ASN A 78 6.22 2.34 8.74
C ASN A 78 6.38 3.71 9.42
N THR A 79 7.57 4.00 9.95
CA THR A 79 7.88 5.31 10.54
C THR A 79 7.80 6.42 9.50
N ARG A 80 8.37 6.21 8.30
CA ARG A 80 8.30 7.19 7.20
C ARG A 80 6.87 7.43 6.72
N ILE A 81 6.07 6.36 6.60
CA ILE A 81 4.66 6.44 6.24
C ILE A 81 3.88 7.24 7.30
N THR A 82 4.13 6.99 8.58
CA THR A 82 3.45 7.69 9.67
C THR A 82 3.85 9.17 9.75
N GLN A 83 5.10 9.50 9.43
CA GLN A 83 5.56 10.89 9.33
C GLN A 83 4.89 11.64 8.17
N TRP A 84 4.61 10.96 7.07
CA TRP A 84 3.85 11.52 5.95
C TRP A 84 2.41 11.85 6.34
N VAL A 85 1.76 10.95 7.08
CA VAL A 85 0.37 11.07 7.55
C VAL A 85 0.25 11.97 8.81
N GLY A 86 1.37 12.42 9.38
CA GLY A 86 1.40 13.38 10.49
C GLY A 86 0.79 14.74 10.11
N PRO A 87 0.49 15.63 11.07
CA PRO A 87 -0.33 16.82 10.84
C PRO A 87 0.38 17.86 9.96
N SER A 88 0.33 17.63 8.66
CA SER A 88 0.71 18.56 7.61
C SER A 88 -0.58 19.25 7.16
N ASN A 89 -1.07 20.20 7.97
CA ASN A 89 -1.88 21.39 7.58
C ASN A 89 -2.66 21.98 8.77
N GLY A 90 -1.92 22.49 9.75
CA GLY A 90 -2.43 23.35 10.82
C GLY A 90 -1.52 24.55 11.06
N ASN A 91 -1.30 25.38 10.01
CA ASN A 91 -0.86 26.78 10.09
C ASN A 91 -0.59 27.30 8.67
N VAL A 92 -1.53 28.06 8.09
CA VAL A 92 -1.45 29.52 7.82
C VAL A 92 -2.89 30.03 7.70
#